data_AF-A0A0M3K317-F1
#
_entry.id   AF-A0A0M3K317-F1
#
_cell.length_a   1.000
_cell.length_b   1.000
_cell.length_c   1.000
_cell.angle_alpha   90.00
_cell.angle_beta   90.00
_cell.angle_gamma   90.00
#
_symmetry.space_group_name_H-M   'P 1'
#
loop_
_entity.id
_entity.type
_entity.pdbx_description
1 polymer ?
#
loop_
_entity_poly.entity_id
_entity_poly.type
_entity_poly.pdbx_seq_one_letter_code
_entity_poly.pdbx_strand_id
1 'polypeptide(L)'
;MKSQAPSIMRRILVSLENETPKVKQIFYKAAVLDAFNRENTSENTTSGTIDDHIKFMANFFDELISNLDNEGEAVSHIRKIGQDHAKLSQTCSFNAEIWEHLGEIAMQTLSTIDVVQLIAYFRATYWLMYYTTSSPDGLHLKKIREGGKAWRALIACVTDELRCGFDGEARVFSRKSSSSEHLAEDDELQHRLRQIRLDFSSAVPL
;
A
#
# COMPACT_ATOMS: atom_id res chain seq x y z
N MET A 1 0.67 -11.58 19.23
CA MET A 1 0.70 -10.61 18.12
C MET A 1 -0.61 -9.85 17.96
N LYS A 2 -1.79 -10.51 18.03
CA LYS A 2 -3.11 -9.85 17.88
C LYS A 2 -3.30 -8.55 18.68
N SER A 3 -2.86 -8.48 19.93
CA SER A 3 -2.96 -7.26 20.76
C SER A 3 -1.97 -6.14 20.38
N GLN A 4 -0.91 -6.44 19.63
CA GLN A 4 0.14 -5.49 19.22
C GLN A 4 0.06 -5.13 17.73
N ALA A 5 -0.75 -5.82 16.92
CA ALA A 5 -0.82 -5.58 15.48
C ALA A 5 -1.12 -4.10 15.14
N PRO A 6 -2.12 -3.43 15.75
CA PRO A 6 -2.39 -2.02 15.45
C PRO A 6 -1.23 -1.07 15.78
N SER A 7 -0.48 -1.33 16.86
CA SER A 7 0.67 -0.47 17.22
C SER A 7 1.86 -0.68 16.29
N ILE A 8 2.06 -1.90 15.80
CA ILE A 8 3.08 -2.22 14.80
C ILE A 8 2.72 -1.56 13.46
N MET A 9 1.47 -1.71 12.99
CA MET A 9 1.02 -1.10 11.73
C MET A 9 1.10 0.43 11.79
N ARG A 10 0.74 1.03 12.94
CA ARG A 10 0.94 2.46 13.17
C ARG A 10 2.39 2.87 13.00
N ARG A 11 3.32 2.11 13.60
CA ARG A 11 4.75 2.41 13.50
C ARG A 11 5.24 2.33 12.06
N ILE A 12 4.80 1.33 11.29
CA ILE A 12 5.15 1.17 9.87
C ILE A 12 4.65 2.37 9.05
N LEU A 13 3.36 2.72 9.16
CA LEU A 13 2.77 3.80 8.35
C LEU A 13 3.33 5.18 8.72
N VAL A 14 3.58 5.44 10.00
CA VAL A 14 4.21 6.70 10.44
C VAL A 14 5.67 6.78 9.96
N SER A 15 6.42 5.68 10.02
CA SER A 15 7.77 5.64 9.43
C SER A 15 7.74 5.91 7.93
N LEU A 16 6.77 5.34 7.21
CA LEU A 16 6.60 5.57 5.78
C LEU A 16 6.29 7.04 5.46
N GLU A 17 5.45 7.72 6.25
CA GLU A 17 5.21 9.16 6.09
C GLU A 17 6.47 10.00 6.34
N ASN A 18 7.31 9.59 7.29
CA ASN A 18 8.54 10.31 7.61
C ASN A 18 9.61 10.15 6.53
N GLU A 19 9.77 8.92 6.01
CA GLU A 19 10.75 8.60 4.97
C GLU A 19 10.28 9.06 3.58
N THR A 20 8.97 9.02 3.34
CA THR A 20 8.33 9.46 2.10
C THR A 20 7.24 10.50 2.39
N PRO A 21 7.59 11.80 2.58
CA PRO A 21 6.62 12.85 2.93
C PRO A 21 5.45 13.03 1.96
N LYS A 22 5.62 12.56 0.70
CA LYS A 22 4.54 12.53 -0.30
C LYS A 22 3.37 11.63 0.10
N VAL A 23 3.62 10.56 0.86
CA VAL A 23 2.57 9.63 1.34
C VAL A 23 1.54 10.36 2.19
N LYS A 24 2.00 11.26 3.06
CA LYS A 24 1.10 12.11 3.85
C LYS A 24 0.21 12.99 2.96
N GLN A 25 0.77 13.56 1.89
CA GLN A 25 -0.01 14.34 0.92
C GLN A 25 -1.02 13.47 0.16
N ILE A 26 -0.68 12.22 -0.16
CA ILE A 26 -1.58 11.26 -0.81
C ILE A 26 -2.78 10.99 0.10
N PHE A 27 -2.58 10.71 1.39
CA PHE A 27 -3.68 10.51 2.34
C PHE A 27 -4.61 11.72 2.40
N TYR A 28 -4.07 12.93 2.47
CA TYR A 28 -4.88 14.15 2.43
C TYR A 28 -5.67 14.30 1.13
N LYS A 29 -5.00 14.15 -0.03
CA LYS A 29 -5.66 14.28 -1.35
C LYS A 29 -6.73 13.21 -1.56
N ALA A 30 -6.45 11.96 -1.19
CA ALA A 30 -7.39 10.86 -1.30
C ALA A 30 -8.62 11.07 -0.41
N ALA A 31 -8.43 11.53 0.83
CA ALA A 31 -9.55 11.86 1.73
C ALA A 31 -10.43 12.99 1.19
N VAL A 32 -9.83 14.02 0.55
CA VAL A 32 -10.60 15.09 -0.10
C VAL A 32 -11.38 14.55 -1.30
N LEU A 33 -10.76 13.74 -2.16
CA LEU A 33 -11.44 13.12 -3.31
C LEU A 33 -12.58 12.20 -2.85
N ASP A 34 -12.38 11.41 -1.81
CA ASP A 34 -13.43 10.54 -1.25
C ASP A 34 -14.59 11.37 -0.68
N ALA A 35 -14.30 12.49 0.00
CA ALA A 35 -15.33 13.39 0.49
C ALA A 35 -16.21 13.98 -0.65
N PHE A 36 -15.61 14.37 -1.77
CA PHE A 36 -16.35 14.82 -2.96
C PHE A 36 -17.14 13.69 -3.64
N ASN A 37 -16.60 12.48 -3.67
CA ASN A 37 -17.28 11.33 -4.29
C ASN A 37 -18.45 10.80 -3.44
N ARG A 38 -18.38 10.93 -2.11
CA ARG A 38 -19.46 10.58 -1.18
C ARG A 38 -20.69 11.48 -1.31
N GLU A 39 -20.52 12.72 -1.78
CA GLU A 39 -21.66 13.60 -2.10
C GLU A 39 -22.47 13.08 -3.30
N ASN A 40 -21.83 12.27 -4.17
CA ASN A 40 -22.44 11.73 -5.39
C ASN A 40 -22.87 10.25 -5.28
N THR A 41 -22.40 9.51 -4.27
CA THR A 41 -22.65 8.05 -4.15
C THR A 41 -22.79 7.65 -2.67
N SER A 42 -23.94 7.06 -2.29
CA SER A 42 -24.26 6.66 -0.92
C SER A 42 -23.58 5.36 -0.46
N GLU A 43 -22.41 5.03 -0.99
CA GLU A 43 -21.69 3.81 -0.63
C GLU A 43 -20.60 4.10 0.40
N ASN A 44 -20.50 3.19 1.37
CA ASN A 44 -19.69 3.33 2.57
C ASN A 44 -18.21 3.04 2.26
N THR A 45 -17.57 3.89 1.45
CA THR A 45 -16.12 3.79 1.18
C THR A 45 -15.37 4.02 2.49
N THR A 46 -14.56 3.05 2.90
CA THR A 46 -13.68 3.16 4.07
C THR A 46 -12.84 4.42 3.95
N SER A 47 -13.02 5.33 4.90
CA SER A 47 -12.35 6.63 4.93
C SER A 47 -10.83 6.44 4.81
N GLY A 48 -10.20 7.17 3.88
CA GLY A 48 -8.77 7.05 3.58
C GLY A 48 -7.86 7.66 4.64
N THR A 49 -8.17 7.54 5.94
CA THR A 49 -7.30 8.05 7.00
C THR A 49 -6.24 7.03 7.39
N ILE A 50 -5.14 7.51 7.98
CA ILE A 50 -4.08 6.64 8.50
C ILE A 50 -4.61 5.65 9.54
N ASP A 51 -5.56 6.07 10.40
CA ASP A 51 -6.13 5.20 11.44
C ASP A 51 -7.01 4.08 10.86
N ASP A 52 -7.69 4.35 9.75
CA ASP A 52 -8.45 3.33 9.02
C ASP A 52 -7.51 2.36 8.30
N HIS A 53 -6.42 2.86 7.70
CA HIS A 53 -5.37 2.01 7.14
C HIS A 53 -4.68 1.13 8.19
N ILE A 54 -4.46 1.62 9.42
CA ILE A 54 -3.91 0.82 10.52
C ILE A 54 -4.82 -0.38 10.83
N LYS A 55 -6.13 -0.15 10.95
CA LYS A 55 -7.11 -1.21 11.21
C LYS A 55 -7.19 -2.19 10.06
N PHE A 56 -7.25 -1.66 8.83
CA PHE A 56 -7.29 -2.47 7.61
C PHE A 56 -6.06 -3.36 7.52
N MET A 57 -4.85 -2.82 7.67
CA MET A 57 -3.61 -3.59 7.62
C MET A 57 -3.54 -4.65 8.73
N ALA A 58 -3.97 -4.34 9.94
CA ALA A 58 -3.99 -5.31 11.03
C ALA A 58 -4.93 -6.49 10.72
N ASN A 59 -6.14 -6.21 10.23
CA ASN A 59 -7.10 -7.25 9.84
C ASN A 59 -6.62 -8.03 8.62
N PHE A 60 -6.06 -7.35 7.62
CA PHE A 60 -5.53 -7.95 6.39
C PHE A 60 -4.46 -9.01 6.69
N PHE A 61 -3.48 -8.70 7.56
CA PHE A 61 -2.48 -9.69 7.94
C PHE A 61 -3.07 -10.82 8.79
N ASP A 62 -4.04 -10.55 9.67
CA ASP A 62 -4.73 -11.59 10.43
C ASP A 62 -5.51 -12.55 9.51
N GLU A 63 -6.23 -12.02 8.50
CA GLU A 63 -6.94 -12.79 7.49
C GLU A 63 -5.99 -13.61 6.63
N LEU A 64 -4.91 -12.99 6.14
CA LEU A 64 -3.90 -13.65 5.32
C LEU A 64 -3.24 -14.82 6.06
N ILE A 65 -2.94 -14.65 7.35
CA ILE A 65 -2.38 -15.72 8.19
C ILE A 65 -3.43 -16.82 8.44
N SER A 66 -4.71 -16.47 8.57
CA SER A 66 -5.77 -17.47 8.74
C SER A 66 -6.07 -18.27 7.48
N ASN A 67 -5.74 -17.73 6.30
CA ASN A 67 -6.03 -18.31 4.99
C ASN A 67 -4.76 -18.81 4.26
N LEU A 68 -3.70 -19.16 4.98
CA LEU A 68 -2.44 -19.64 4.38
C LEU A 68 -2.60 -20.89 3.51
N ASP A 69 -3.63 -21.70 3.75
CA ASP A 69 -3.91 -22.91 2.98
C ASP A 69 -4.53 -22.61 1.59
N ASN A 70 -5.02 -21.38 1.36
CA ASN A 70 -5.59 -20.93 0.09
C ASN A 70 -4.74 -19.83 -0.56
N GLU A 71 -3.53 -20.20 -0.97
CA GLU A 71 -2.54 -19.29 -1.57
C GLU A 71 -3.10 -18.50 -2.76
N GLY A 72 -3.91 -19.12 -3.62
CA GLY A 72 -4.46 -18.47 -4.81
C GLY A 72 -5.44 -17.32 -4.48
N GLU A 73 -6.29 -17.51 -3.47
CA GLU A 73 -7.22 -16.48 -3.00
C GLU A 73 -6.46 -15.35 -2.29
N ALA A 74 -5.47 -15.70 -1.46
CA ALA A 74 -4.62 -14.72 -0.80
C ALA A 74 -3.90 -13.83 -1.82
N VAL A 75 -3.23 -14.41 -2.82
CA VAL A 75 -2.54 -13.67 -3.89
C VAL A 75 -3.51 -12.78 -4.68
N SER A 76 -4.69 -13.30 -5.02
CA SER A 76 -5.72 -12.52 -5.72
C SER A 76 -6.17 -11.31 -4.91
N HIS A 77 -6.38 -11.47 -3.60
CA HIS A 77 -6.75 -10.38 -2.71
C HIS A 77 -5.64 -9.32 -2.61
N ILE A 78 -4.38 -9.74 -2.47
CA ILE A 78 -3.23 -8.83 -2.42
C ILE A 78 -3.14 -8.01 -3.72
N ARG A 79 -3.23 -8.67 -4.88
CA ARG A 79 -3.20 -7.98 -6.18
C ARG A 79 -4.33 -6.97 -6.31
N LYS A 80 -5.52 -7.32 -5.81
CA LYS A 80 -6.69 -6.43 -5.85
C LYS A 80 -6.43 -5.12 -5.09
N ILE A 81 -5.78 -5.19 -3.92
CA ILE A 81 -5.38 -4.00 -3.15
C ILE A 81 -4.43 -3.13 -3.99
N GLY A 82 -3.43 -3.74 -4.64
CA GLY A 82 -2.51 -3.03 -5.53
C GLY A 82 -3.21 -2.32 -6.70
N GLN A 83 -4.16 -3.00 -7.35
CA GLN A 83 -4.98 -2.45 -8.43
C GLN A 83 -5.84 -1.27 -7.96
N ASP A 84 -6.43 -1.36 -6.78
CA ASP A 84 -7.25 -0.27 -6.25
C ASP A 84 -6.42 0.97 -5.93
N HIS A 85 -5.16 0.81 -5.52
CA HIS A 85 -4.22 1.92 -5.35
C HIS A 85 -3.69 2.49 -6.68
N ALA A 86 -3.74 1.73 -7.78
CA ALA A 86 -3.36 2.24 -9.10
C ALA A 86 -4.24 3.40 -9.57
N LYS A 87 -5.49 3.47 -9.11
CA LYS A 87 -6.40 4.60 -9.36
C LYS A 87 -5.84 5.93 -8.82
N LEU A 88 -5.04 5.87 -7.75
CA LEU A 88 -4.41 7.02 -7.12
C LEU A 88 -3.15 7.50 -7.86
N SER A 89 -2.66 6.74 -8.85
CA SER A 89 -1.45 7.11 -9.59
C SER A 89 -1.61 8.42 -10.38
N GLN A 90 -2.80 8.64 -10.95
CA GLN A 90 -3.09 9.81 -11.76
C GLN A 90 -3.37 11.05 -10.91
N THR A 91 -4.18 10.90 -9.85
CA THR A 91 -4.73 12.03 -9.09
C THR A 91 -3.88 12.40 -7.87
N CYS A 92 -3.24 11.42 -7.25
CA CYS A 92 -2.46 11.60 -6.03
C CYS A 92 -0.95 11.39 -6.24
N SER A 93 -0.51 11.06 -7.46
CA SER A 93 0.90 10.74 -7.77
C SER A 93 1.44 9.54 -6.98
N PHE A 94 0.56 8.58 -6.66
CA PHE A 94 0.97 7.31 -6.07
C PHE A 94 1.80 6.51 -7.10
N ASN A 95 2.92 5.90 -6.68
CA ASN A 95 3.79 5.11 -7.55
C ASN A 95 4.23 3.79 -6.88
N ALA A 96 4.86 2.91 -7.65
CA ALA A 96 5.30 1.59 -7.15
C ALA A 96 6.40 1.68 -6.07
N GLU A 97 7.23 2.73 -6.08
CA GLU A 97 8.32 2.93 -5.10
C GLU A 97 7.77 3.04 -3.67
N ILE A 98 6.55 3.56 -3.49
CA ILE A 98 5.88 3.62 -2.18
C ILE A 98 5.67 2.20 -1.61
N TRP A 99 5.35 1.22 -2.45
CA TRP A 99 5.22 -0.18 -2.01
C TRP A 99 6.56 -0.78 -1.59
N GLU A 100 7.64 -0.42 -2.28
CA GLU A 100 8.99 -0.87 -1.95
C GLU A 100 9.43 -0.33 -0.58
N HIS A 101 9.29 0.98 -0.36
CA HIS A 101 9.58 1.58 0.94
C HIS A 101 8.69 1.03 2.05
N LEU A 102 7.41 0.79 1.78
CA LEU A 102 6.53 0.12 2.75
C LEU A 102 7.07 -1.27 3.13
N GLY A 103 7.50 -2.07 2.15
CA GLY A 103 8.08 -3.39 2.37
C GLY A 103 9.38 -3.35 3.18
N GLU A 104 10.28 -2.42 2.85
CA GLU A 104 11.54 -2.20 3.56
C GLU A 104 11.30 -1.83 5.03
N ILE A 105 10.44 -0.84 5.29
CA ILE A 105 10.09 -0.39 6.63
C ILE A 105 9.40 -1.50 7.41
N ALA A 106 8.47 -2.23 6.79
CA ALA A 106 7.79 -3.37 7.41
C ALA A 106 8.80 -4.46 7.81
N MET A 107 9.75 -4.77 6.92
CA MET A 107 10.79 -5.77 7.16
C MET A 107 11.70 -5.37 8.32
N GLN A 108 12.17 -4.11 8.36
CA GLN A 108 12.96 -3.58 9.47
C GLN A 108 12.17 -3.61 10.78
N THR A 109 10.92 -3.13 10.74
CA THR A 109 10.05 -3.02 11.90
C THR A 109 9.70 -4.37 12.52
N LEU A 110 9.42 -5.39 11.71
CA LEU A 110 9.09 -6.72 12.20
C LEU A 110 10.36 -7.48 12.65
N SER A 111 11.48 -7.31 11.93
CA SER A 111 12.75 -7.92 12.32
C SER A 111 13.24 -7.43 13.69
N THR A 112 13.01 -6.15 14.03
CA THR A 112 13.38 -5.63 15.36
C THR A 112 12.55 -6.25 16.49
N ILE A 113 11.29 -6.64 16.23
CA ILE A 113 10.44 -7.30 17.22
C ILE A 113 10.95 -8.70 17.53
N ASP A 114 11.37 -9.46 16.51
CA ASP A 114 11.98 -10.78 16.69
C ASP A 114 13.23 -10.71 17.57
N VAL A 115 14.07 -9.67 17.36
CA VAL A 115 15.27 -9.42 18.18
C VAL A 115 14.89 -9.05 19.62
N VAL A 116 13.87 -8.21 19.83
CA VAL A 116 13.41 -7.83 21.18
C VAL A 116 12.83 -9.03 21.92
N GLN A 117 12.06 -9.90 21.26
CA GLN A 117 11.55 -11.14 21.86
C GLN A 117 12.70 -12.08 22.24
N LEU A 118 13.72 -12.19 21.37
CA LEU A 118 14.92 -12.97 21.65
C LEU A 118 15.68 -12.44 22.88
N ILE A 119 15.90 -11.12 22.96
CA ILE A 119 16.57 -10.49 24.11
C ILE A 119 15.74 -10.64 25.39
N ALA A 120 14.42 -10.45 25.33
CA ALA A 120 13.54 -10.64 26.47
C ALA A 120 13.58 -12.09 26.97
N TYR A 121 13.60 -13.06 26.04
CA TYR A 121 13.75 -14.48 26.36
C TYR A 121 15.10 -14.75 27.03
N PHE A 122 16.21 -14.24 26.50
CA PHE A 122 17.52 -14.38 27.14
C PHE A 122 17.54 -13.74 28.53
N ARG A 123 16.99 -12.53 28.71
CA ARG A 123 16.93 -11.89 30.04
C ARG A 123 16.10 -12.71 31.03
N ALA A 124 14.94 -13.22 30.62
CA ALA A 124 14.07 -14.04 31.46
C ALA A 124 14.71 -15.39 31.80
N THR A 125 15.35 -16.05 30.84
CA THR A 125 16.02 -17.34 31.06
C THR A 125 17.29 -17.18 31.87
N TYR A 126 18.14 -16.17 31.63
CA TYR A 126 19.30 -15.90 32.49
C TYR A 126 18.87 -15.55 33.93
N TRP A 127 17.77 -14.82 34.11
CA TRP A 127 17.23 -14.53 35.43
C TRP A 127 16.69 -15.79 36.13
N LEU A 128 15.97 -16.66 35.40
CA LEU A 128 15.53 -17.96 35.91
C LEU A 128 16.69 -18.93 36.14
N MET A 129 17.76 -18.86 35.37
CA MET A 129 18.94 -19.72 35.52
C MET A 129 19.73 -19.38 36.79
N TYR A 130 19.72 -18.11 37.19
CA TYR A 130 20.21 -17.66 38.50
C TYR A 130 19.40 -18.22 39.68
N TYR A 131 18.13 -18.59 39.46
CA TYR A 131 17.24 -19.14 40.48
C TYR A 131 16.98 -20.66 40.35
N THR A 132 17.25 -21.27 39.18
CA THR A 132 17.00 -22.69 38.87
C THR A 132 18.06 -23.21 37.89
N THR A 133 18.68 -24.36 38.15
CA THR A 133 19.80 -24.94 37.37
C THR A 133 19.36 -25.60 36.04
N SER A 134 18.49 -24.95 35.27
CA SER A 134 17.97 -25.51 34.01
C SER A 134 18.43 -24.71 32.80
N SER A 135 19.07 -25.39 31.84
CA SER A 135 19.54 -24.80 30.57
C SER A 135 18.37 -24.43 29.65
N PRO A 136 18.43 -23.33 28.88
CA PRO A 136 17.38 -22.98 27.93
C PRO A 136 17.28 -23.99 26.77
N ASP A 137 16.05 -24.40 26.44
CA ASP A 137 15.76 -25.39 25.40
C ASP A 137 16.02 -24.85 23.99
N GLY A 138 16.96 -25.47 23.26
CA GLY A 138 17.35 -25.08 21.89
C GLY A 138 16.22 -25.16 20.83
N LEU A 139 15.08 -25.77 21.17
CA LEU A 139 13.89 -25.83 20.32
C LEU A 139 13.23 -24.45 20.16
N HIS A 140 13.24 -23.62 21.20
CA HIS A 140 12.58 -22.30 21.18
C HIS A 140 13.34 -21.30 20.30
N LEU A 141 14.67 -21.32 20.36
CA LEU A 141 15.55 -20.51 19.51
C LEU A 141 15.38 -20.84 18.02
N LYS A 142 15.27 -22.13 17.68
CA LYS A 142 14.96 -22.56 16.31
C LYS A 142 13.60 -22.02 15.86
N LYS A 143 12.57 -22.10 16.70
CA LYS A 143 11.22 -21.60 16.38
C LYS A 143 11.20 -20.09 16.13
N ILE A 144 11.92 -19.29 16.92
CA ILE A 144 12.05 -17.83 16.71
C ILE A 144 12.75 -17.55 15.38
N ARG A 145 13.85 -18.25 15.08
CA ARG A 145 14.61 -18.06 13.84
C ARG A 145 13.80 -18.43 12.59
N GLU A 146 13.10 -19.56 12.62
CA GLU A 146 12.25 -19.98 11.50
C GLU A 146 11.02 -19.06 11.36
N GLY A 147 10.45 -18.57 12.47
CA GLY A 147 9.41 -17.54 12.45
C GLY A 147 9.85 -16.25 11.77
N GLY A 148 11.04 -15.75 12.07
CA GLY A 148 11.57 -14.55 11.42
C GLY A 148 11.87 -14.74 9.93
N LYS A 149 12.26 -15.95 9.49
CA LYS A 149 12.40 -16.24 8.04
C LYS A 149 11.04 -16.24 7.35
N ALA A 150 10.03 -16.86 7.97
CA ALA A 150 8.68 -16.90 7.44
C ALA A 150 8.08 -15.50 7.27
N TRP A 151 8.27 -14.62 8.26
CA TRP A 151 7.81 -13.23 8.16
C TRP A 151 8.49 -12.46 7.02
N ARG A 152 9.80 -12.62 6.83
CA ARG A 152 10.50 -11.96 5.72
C ARG A 152 9.99 -12.43 4.36
N ALA A 153 9.79 -13.75 4.20
CA ALA A 153 9.23 -14.32 2.99
C ALA A 153 7.80 -13.80 2.73
N LEU A 154 6.98 -13.73 3.78
CA LEU A 154 5.61 -13.22 3.69
C LEU A 154 5.56 -11.76 3.26
N ILE A 155 6.35 -10.89 3.90
CA ILE A 155 6.40 -9.45 3.54
C ILE A 155 6.87 -9.27 2.10
N ALA A 156 7.91 -9.99 1.69
CA ALA A 156 8.41 -9.93 0.32
C ALA A 156 7.33 -10.34 -0.69
N CYS A 157 6.61 -11.44 -0.42
CA CYS A 157 5.49 -11.90 -1.24
C CYS A 157 4.37 -10.85 -1.31
N VAL A 158 3.93 -10.32 -0.16
CA VAL A 158 2.88 -9.30 -0.12
C VAL A 158 3.28 -8.06 -0.90
N THR A 159 4.49 -7.54 -0.70
CA THR A 159 4.96 -6.35 -1.40
C THR A 159 5.08 -6.58 -2.91
N ASP A 160 5.61 -7.72 -3.33
CA ASP A 160 5.73 -8.07 -4.75
C ASP A 160 4.36 -8.17 -5.43
N GLU A 161 3.39 -8.82 -4.78
CA GLU A 161 2.05 -8.99 -5.33
C GLU A 161 1.23 -7.68 -5.34
N LEU A 162 1.41 -6.81 -4.33
CA LEU A 162 0.85 -5.45 -4.34
C LEU A 162 1.38 -4.66 -5.55
N ARG A 163 2.69 -4.73 -5.78
CA ARG A 163 3.34 -4.08 -6.92
C ARG A 163 2.88 -4.68 -8.25
N CYS A 164 2.78 -5.99 -8.35
CA CYS A 164 2.30 -6.69 -9.55
C CYS A 164 0.89 -6.22 -9.94
N GLY A 165 -0.03 -6.18 -8.96
CA GLY A 165 -1.38 -5.67 -9.13
C GLY A 165 -1.40 -4.20 -9.55
N PHE A 166 -0.56 -3.37 -8.92
CA PHE A 166 -0.44 -1.95 -9.23
C PHE A 166 0.07 -1.69 -10.65
N ASP A 167 1.22 -2.29 -11.02
CA ASP A 167 1.88 -2.07 -12.32
C ASP A 167 1.00 -2.52 -13.50
N GLY A 168 0.24 -3.60 -13.30
CA GLY A 168 -0.76 -4.05 -14.27
C GLY A 168 -1.77 -2.96 -14.61
N GLU A 169 -2.39 -2.40 -13.57
CA GLU A 169 -3.52 -1.48 -13.71
C GLU A 169 -3.08 -0.03 -14.01
N ALA A 170 -1.97 0.44 -13.43
CA ALA A 170 -1.44 1.79 -13.66
C ALA A 170 -1.09 2.03 -15.15
N ARG A 171 -0.60 0.99 -15.84
CA ARG A 171 -0.37 1.04 -17.29
C ARG A 171 -1.66 1.20 -18.10
N VAL A 172 -2.74 0.59 -17.65
CA VAL A 172 -4.06 0.72 -18.30
C VAL A 172 -4.58 2.14 -18.15
N PHE A 173 -4.49 2.71 -16.95
CA PHE A 173 -4.89 4.10 -16.69
C PHE A 173 -4.07 5.10 -17.51
N SER A 174 -2.74 4.95 -17.56
CA SER A 174 -1.86 5.81 -18.36
C SER A 174 -2.25 5.80 -19.85
N ARG A 175 -2.50 4.62 -20.43
CA ARG A 175 -2.96 4.50 -21.83
C ARG A 175 -4.31 5.18 -22.07
N LYS A 176 -5.25 5.03 -21.13
CA LYS A 176 -6.59 5.60 -21.25
C LYS A 176 -6.59 7.13 -21.15
N SER A 177 -5.72 7.70 -20.31
CA SER A 177 -5.49 9.14 -20.23
C SER A 177 -4.98 9.69 -21.56
N SER A 178 -3.91 9.09 -22.10
CA SER A 178 -3.31 9.52 -23.36
C SER A 178 -4.28 9.43 -24.54
N SER A 179 -5.12 8.38 -24.58
CA SER A 179 -6.17 8.26 -25.60
C SER A 179 -7.26 9.33 -25.46
N SER A 180 -7.61 9.75 -24.23
CA SER A 180 -8.62 10.78 -24.01
C SER A 180 -8.09 12.17 -24.31
N GLU A 181 -6.83 12.46 -23.97
CA GLU A 181 -6.17 13.73 -24.28
C GLU A 181 -6.04 13.94 -25.79
N HIS A 182 -5.66 12.89 -26.52
CA HIS A 182 -5.55 12.96 -27.98
C HIS A 182 -6.89 13.30 -28.68
N LEU A 183 -8.01 12.78 -28.16
CA LEU A 183 -9.34 13.11 -28.68
C LEU A 183 -9.73 14.56 -28.38
N ALA A 184 -9.42 15.06 -27.18
CA ALA A 184 -9.71 16.43 -26.80
C ALA A 184 -8.90 17.45 -27.63
N GLU A 185 -7.64 17.15 -27.94
CA GLU A 185 -6.79 17.99 -28.78
C GLU A 185 -7.29 18.04 -30.24
N ASP A 186 -7.76 16.92 -30.79
CA ASP A 186 -8.30 16.89 -32.16
C ASP A 186 -9.61 17.70 -32.26
N ASP A 187 -10.51 17.58 -31.28
CA ASP A 187 -11.74 18.37 -31.23
C ASP A 187 -11.46 19.88 -31.14
N GLU A 188 -10.46 20.30 -30.35
CA GLU A 188 -10.06 21.70 -30.25
C GLU A 188 -9.40 22.21 -31.54
N LEU A 189 -8.53 21.41 -32.18
CA LEU A 189 -7.94 21.73 -33.48
C LEU A 189 -9.00 21.88 -34.57
N GLN A 190 -9.97 20.97 -34.62
CA GLN A 190 -11.10 21.04 -35.55
C GLN A 190 -11.98 22.27 -35.29
N HIS A 191 -12.18 22.65 -34.03
CA HIS A 191 -12.88 23.87 -33.68
C HIS A 191 -12.13 25.12 -34.18
N ARG A 192 -10.82 25.20 -33.93
CA ARG A 192 -10.00 26.33 -34.39
C ARG A 192 -9.96 26.45 -35.91
N LEU A 193 -9.84 25.33 -36.63
CA LEU A 193 -9.87 25.32 -38.10
C LEU A 193 -11.22 25.79 -38.66
N ARG A 194 -12.34 25.41 -38.02
CA ARG A 194 -13.67 25.91 -38.39
C ARG A 194 -13.79 27.42 -38.18
N GLN A 195 -13.27 27.92 -37.07
CA GLN A 195 -13.30 29.35 -36.76
C GLN A 195 -12.49 30.17 -37.78
N ILE A 196 -11.28 29.71 -38.13
CA ILE A 196 -10.46 30.36 -39.17
C ILE A 196 -11.16 30.38 -40.53
N ARG A 197 -11.88 29.31 -40.91
CA ARG A 197 -12.66 29.28 -42.16
C ARG A 197 -13.79 30.30 -42.17
N LEU A 198 -14.50 30.46 -41.07
CA LEU A 198 -15.57 31.43 -40.93
C LEU A 198 -15.02 32.86 -41.01
N ASP A 199 -13.93 33.13 -40.28
CA ASP A 199 -13.25 34.43 -40.27
C ASP A 199 -12.76 34.82 -41.67
N PHE A 200 -12.15 33.87 -42.39
CA PHE A 200 -11.72 34.09 -43.78
C PHE A 200 -12.90 34.35 -44.73
N SER A 201 -14.02 33.64 -44.57
CA SER A 201 -15.20 33.87 -45.41
C SER A 201 -15.86 35.23 -45.18
N SER A 202 -15.74 35.78 -43.96
CA SER A 202 -16.28 37.11 -43.63
C SER A 202 -15.35 38.26 -44.02
N ALA A 203 -14.05 37.99 -44.15
CA ALA A 203 -13.02 38.99 -44.45
C ALA A 203 -12.77 39.22 -45.94
N VAL A 204 -13.35 38.42 -46.84
CA VAL A 204 -13.28 38.63 -48.30
C VAL A 204 -14.54 39.38 -48.75
N PRO A 205 -14.44 40.67 -49.10
CA PRO A 205 -15.56 41.40 -49.70
C PRO A 205 -15.79 40.87 -51.12
N LEU A 206 -17.06 40.62 -51.47
CA LEU A 206 -17.51 40.37 -52.84
C LEU A 206 -17.23 41.56 -53.76
#